data_AF-A0A1I3M638-F1
#
_entry.id   AF-A0A1I3M638-F1
#
_cell.length_a   1.000
_cell.length_b   1.000
_cell.length_c   1.000
_cell.angle_alpha   90.00
_cell.angle_beta   90.00
_cell.angle_gamma   90.00
#
_symmetry.space_group_name_H-M   'P 1'
#
loop_
_entity.id
_entity.type
_entity.pdbx_description
1 polymer ?
#
loop_
_entity_poly.entity_id
_entity_poly.type
_entity_poly.pdbx_seq_one_letter_code
_entity_poly.pdbx_strand_id
1 'polypeptide(L)'
;MAEIRYLHVGGVVAMGFDPTAEYLLVISHSGRGVFSTCSWDRVARDPKLAYPTGGYGIGIGPIEGVRIPVVEMDYRTEKVSLSGRNGSLQLEYESGTITVIDESR
;
A
#
# COMPACT_ATOMS: atom_id res chain seq x y z
N MET A 1 -16.24 -7.06 14.10
CA MET A 1 -16.95 -6.01 13.30
C MET A 1 -15.88 -5.39 12.42
N ALA A 2 -16.08 -5.28 11.11
CA ALA A 2 -15.04 -4.74 10.24
C ALA A 2 -14.70 -3.28 10.61
N GLU A 3 -13.41 -2.98 10.80
CA GLU A 3 -12.92 -1.62 11.04
C GLU A 3 -12.55 -0.98 9.69
N ILE A 4 -13.09 0.21 9.42
CA ILE A 4 -12.83 0.96 8.18
C ILE A 4 -11.93 2.15 8.49
N ARG A 5 -10.85 2.31 7.72
CA ARG A 5 -9.95 3.46 7.80
C ARG A 5 -9.66 4.04 6.42
N TYR A 6 -9.26 5.31 6.39
CA TYR A 6 -8.96 6.03 5.15
C TYR A 6 -7.54 6.58 5.18
N LEU A 7 -6.75 6.27 4.16
CA LEU A 7 -5.42 6.84 3.95
C LEU A 7 -5.46 7.78 2.74
N HIS A 8 -5.16 9.05 2.97
CA HIS A 8 -5.10 10.03 1.90
C HIS A 8 -3.74 9.95 1.20
N VAL A 9 -3.72 9.34 0.01
CA VAL A 9 -2.53 9.20 -0.82
C VAL A 9 -2.89 9.53 -2.27
N GLY A 10 -2.52 10.72 -2.72
CA GLY A 10 -2.75 11.13 -4.10
C GLY A 10 -1.86 10.37 -5.09
N GLY A 11 -2.46 9.96 -6.21
CA GLY A 11 -1.74 9.43 -7.38
C GLY A 11 -1.07 8.08 -7.12
N VAL A 12 -1.74 7.18 -6.40
CA VAL A 12 -1.25 5.81 -6.19
C VAL A 12 -1.03 5.13 -7.55
N VAL A 13 0.14 4.51 -7.69
CA VAL A 13 0.57 3.75 -8.86
C VAL A 13 0.60 2.27 -8.54
N ALA A 14 1.06 1.90 -7.33
CA ALA A 14 1.08 0.51 -6.90
C ALA A 14 1.09 0.39 -5.38
N MET A 15 0.64 -0.75 -4.87
CA MET A 15 0.68 -1.07 -3.44
C MET A 15 1.02 -2.53 -3.19
N GLY A 16 1.68 -2.83 -2.08
CA GLY A 16 2.04 -4.20 -1.71
C GLY A 16 2.36 -4.36 -0.24
N PHE A 17 2.08 -5.54 0.29
CA PHE A 17 2.47 -5.90 1.66
C PHE A 17 3.89 -6.45 1.67
N ASP A 18 4.63 -6.09 2.71
CA ASP A 18 5.87 -6.79 3.01
C ASP A 18 5.60 -8.27 3.36
N PRO A 19 6.63 -9.15 3.37
CA PRO A 19 6.45 -10.57 3.63
C PRO A 19 5.78 -10.92 4.97
N THR A 20 5.86 -10.05 5.98
CA THR A 20 5.21 -10.27 7.29
C THR A 20 3.79 -9.69 7.36
N ALA A 21 3.38 -8.90 6.35
CA ALA A 21 2.16 -8.11 6.35
C ALA A 21 2.01 -7.18 7.57
N GLU A 22 3.13 -6.72 8.13
CA GLU A 22 3.20 -5.67 9.15
C GLU A 22 3.28 -4.28 8.53
N TYR A 23 3.71 -4.20 7.27
CA TYR A 23 3.89 -2.96 6.54
C TYR A 23 3.26 -3.01 5.16
N LEU A 24 2.65 -1.88 4.77
CA LEU A 24 2.18 -1.61 3.42
C LEU A 24 3.13 -0.64 2.74
N LEU A 25 3.73 -1.05 1.62
CA LEU A 25 4.40 -0.15 0.69
C LEU A 25 3.36 0.45 -0.26
N VAL A 26 3.35 1.78 -0.37
CA VAL A 26 2.58 2.52 -1.36
C VAL A 26 3.53 3.31 -2.25
N ILE A 27 3.41 3.10 -3.57
CA ILE A 27 4.14 3.85 -4.59
C ILE A 27 3.14 4.78 -5.26
N SER A 28 3.48 6.07 -5.35
CA SER A 28 2.65 7.09 -6.00
C SER A 28 3.49 7.99 -6.90
N HIS A 29 2.81 8.86 -7.64
CA HIS A 29 3.46 9.94 -8.40
C HIS A 29 4.19 10.97 -7.50
N SER A 30 4.07 10.87 -6.18
CA SER A 30 4.80 11.70 -5.21
C SER A 30 5.92 10.95 -4.47
N GLY A 31 6.29 9.76 -4.96
CA GLY A 31 7.33 8.92 -4.36
C GLY A 31 6.77 7.69 -3.65
N ARG A 32 7.42 7.28 -2.56
CA ARG A 32 7.08 6.07 -1.79
C ARG A 32 6.68 6.40 -0.37
N GLY A 33 5.73 5.66 0.17
CA GLY A 33 5.32 5.71 1.57
C GLY A 33 5.20 4.30 2.14
N VAL A 34 5.54 4.15 3.43
CA VAL A 34 5.29 2.92 4.16
C VAL A 34 4.35 3.20 5.31
N PHE A 35 3.32 2.37 5.43
CA PHE A 35 2.33 2.43 6.50
C PHE A 35 2.42 1.19 7.37
N SER A 36 2.28 1.36 8.69
CA SER A 36 2.08 0.23 9.61
C SER A 36 0.69 -0.36 9.41
N THR A 37 0.55 -1.67 9.23
CA THR A 37 -0.77 -2.32 9.14
C THR A 37 -1.43 -2.49 10.51
N CYS A 38 -0.68 -2.27 11.59
CA CYS A 38 -1.20 -2.31 12.96
C CYS A 38 -1.85 -0.98 13.37
N SER A 39 -1.18 0.15 13.11
CA SER A 39 -1.68 1.47 13.50
C SER A 39 -2.22 2.31 12.33
N TRP A 40 -1.90 1.94 11.10
CA TRP A 40 -2.19 2.69 9.87
C TRP A 40 -1.52 4.06 9.77
N ASP A 41 -0.53 4.32 10.64
CA ASP A 41 0.32 5.51 10.54
C ASP A 41 1.36 5.36 9.43
N ARG A 42 1.68 6.47 8.77
CA ARG A 42 2.80 6.53 7.84
C ARG A 42 4.11 6.57 8.63
N VAL A 43 4.88 5.49 8.54
CA VAL A 43 6.15 5.31 9.27
C VAL A 43 7.38 5.68 8.45
N ALA A 44 7.26 5.73 7.12
CA ALA A 44 8.33 6.22 6.25
C ALA A 44 7.77 6.94 5.02
N ARG A 45 8.54 7.90 4.49
CA ARG A 45 8.25 8.61 3.25
C ARG A 45 9.55 8.94 2.53
N ASP A 46 9.59 8.65 1.25
CA ASP A 46 10.66 9.08 0.34
C ASP A 46 10.03 9.78 -0.86
N PRO A 47 10.25 11.10 -1.06
CA PRO A 47 9.68 11.82 -2.20
C PRO A 47 10.36 11.47 -3.53
N LYS A 48 11.47 10.72 -3.52
CA LYS A 48 12.15 10.30 -4.75
C LYS A 48 11.25 9.33 -5.53
N LEU A 49 11.06 9.63 -6.82
CA LEU A 49 10.32 8.77 -7.73
C LEU A 49 11.05 7.43 -7.89
N ALA A 50 10.30 6.36 -7.64
CA ALA A 50 10.75 4.99 -7.81
C ALA A 50 9.52 4.14 -8.14
N TYR A 51 9.30 3.91 -9.42
CA TYR A 51 8.20 3.11 -9.94
C TYR A 51 8.47 1.62 -9.78
N PRO A 52 7.42 0.78 -9.68
CA PRO A 52 7.60 -0.66 -9.65
C PRO A 52 8.29 -1.17 -10.91
N THR A 53 9.05 -2.25 -10.77
CA THR A 53 9.73 -2.92 -11.89
C THR A 53 9.45 -4.42 -11.83
N GLY A 54 8.83 -4.96 -12.88
CA GLY A 54 8.50 -6.39 -12.98
C GLY A 54 7.53 -6.88 -11.90
N GLY A 55 6.58 -6.03 -11.46
CA GLY A 55 5.62 -6.36 -10.40
C GLY A 55 6.15 -6.21 -8.98
N TYR A 56 7.29 -5.54 -8.79
CA TYR A 56 7.89 -5.33 -7.47
C TYR A 56 8.26 -3.88 -7.19
N GLY A 57 8.06 -3.46 -5.94
CA GLY A 57 8.59 -2.23 -5.36
C GLY A 57 9.76 -2.50 -4.41
N ILE A 58 10.62 -1.51 -4.19
CA ILE A 58 11.66 -1.57 -3.16
C ILE A 58 11.20 -0.77 -1.94
N GLY A 59 11.12 -1.47 -0.80
CA GLY A 59 10.76 -0.90 0.49
C GLY A 59 11.75 0.15 1.00
N ILE A 60 11.27 0.95 1.95
CA ILE A 60 12.01 2.04 2.61
C ILE A 60 11.74 2.00 4.12
N GLY A 61 12.57 2.70 4.92
CA GLY A 61 12.38 2.77 6.36
C GLY A 61 12.44 1.38 7.02
N PRO A 62 11.42 0.94 7.79
CA PRO A 62 11.43 -0.36 8.49
C PRO A 62 11.59 -1.59 7.58
N ILE A 63 11.30 -1.45 6.29
CA ILE A 63 11.39 -2.50 5.26
C ILE A 63 12.37 -2.12 4.15
N GLU A 64 13.39 -1.32 4.48
CA GLU A 64 14.37 -0.83 3.52
C GLU A 64 15.06 -1.98 2.75
N GLY A 65 15.15 -1.82 1.43
CA GLY A 65 15.80 -2.79 0.55
C GLY A 65 15.01 -4.07 0.28
N VAL A 66 13.90 -4.30 1.00
CA VAL A 66 13.03 -5.45 0.78
C VAL A 66 12.32 -5.31 -0.55
N ARG A 67 12.37 -6.37 -1.37
CA ARG A 67 11.65 -6.45 -2.63
C ARG A 67 10.23 -6.93 -2.37
N ILE A 68 9.26 -6.04 -2.56
CA ILE A 68 7.86 -6.23 -2.19
C ILE A 68 7.04 -6.49 -3.46
N PRO A 69 6.28 -7.60 -3.54
CA PRO A 69 5.33 -7.80 -4.63
C PRO A 69 4.24 -6.73 -4.53
N VAL A 70 3.95 -6.05 -5.64
CA VAL A 70 2.94 -4.99 -5.67
C VAL A 70 1.89 -5.27 -6.73
N VAL A 71 0.69 -4.80 -6.46
CA VAL A 71 -0.39 -4.69 -7.44
C VAL A 71 -0.37 -3.25 -7.97
N GLU A 72 -0.29 -3.11 -9.28
CA GLU A 72 -0.32 -1.83 -9.97
C GLU A 72 -1.76 -1.37 -10.21
N MET A 73 -1.97 -0.06 -10.20
CA MET A 73 -3.23 0.61 -10.49
C MET A 73 -3.77 0.19 -11.86
N ASP A 74 -5.03 -0.23 -11.91
CA ASP A 74 -5.73 -0.38 -13.17
C ASP A 74 -6.21 1.00 -13.66
N TYR A 75 -5.48 1.55 -14.63
CA TYR A 75 -5.80 2.84 -15.23
C TYR A 75 -7.12 2.89 -16.00
N ARG A 76 -7.76 1.75 -16.29
CA ARG A 76 -9.09 1.73 -16.92
C ARG A 76 -10.21 1.95 -15.91
N THR A 77 -10.06 1.38 -14.72
CA THR A 77 -11.06 1.44 -13.64
C THR A 77 -10.72 2.47 -12.58
N GLU A 78 -9.51 3.01 -12.64
CA GLU A 78 -8.89 3.87 -11.62
C GLU A 78 -8.93 3.23 -10.22
N LYS A 79 -8.74 1.92 -10.17
CA LYS A 79 -8.80 1.13 -8.93
C LYS A 79 -7.57 0.27 -8.76
N VAL A 80 -7.20 0.06 -7.50
CA VAL A 80 -6.30 -1.01 -7.11
C VAL A 80 -6.86 -1.70 -5.88
N SER A 81 -6.87 -3.02 -5.90
CA SER A 81 -7.35 -3.84 -4.80
C SER A 81 -6.22 -4.76 -4.34
N LEU A 82 -5.98 -4.79 -3.04
CA LEU A 82 -4.96 -5.63 -2.43
C LEU A 82 -5.56 -6.36 -1.22
N SER A 83 -5.32 -7.66 -1.14
CA SER A 83 -5.73 -8.48 0.00
C SER A 83 -4.50 -8.99 0.74
N GLY A 84 -4.49 -8.86 2.06
CA GLY A 84 -3.44 -9.32 2.97
C GLY A 84 -4.00 -10.26 4.03
N ARG A 85 -3.11 -10.88 4.82
CA ARG A 85 -3.45 -11.72 6.00
C ARG A 85 -4.61 -12.70 5.75
N ASN A 86 -4.45 -13.58 4.76
CA ASN A 86 -5.47 -14.58 4.38
C ASN A 86 -6.85 -14.00 4.02
N GLY A 87 -6.92 -12.74 3.59
CA GLY A 87 -8.15 -12.07 3.15
C GLY A 87 -8.85 -11.24 4.23
N SER A 88 -8.36 -11.26 5.48
CA SER A 88 -8.93 -10.46 6.57
C SER A 88 -8.63 -8.97 6.45
N LEU A 89 -7.69 -8.60 5.58
CA LEU A 89 -7.33 -7.22 5.31
C LEU A 89 -7.50 -6.93 3.82
N GLN A 90 -8.37 -5.97 3.50
CA GLN A 90 -8.61 -5.51 2.13
C GLN A 90 -8.31 -4.03 2.00
N LEU A 91 -7.62 -3.66 0.92
CA LEU A 91 -7.35 -2.27 0.57
C LEU A 91 -7.89 -1.99 -0.81
N GLU A 92 -8.61 -0.88 -0.92
CA GLU A 92 -9.14 -0.39 -2.18
C GLU A 92 -8.72 1.06 -2.36
N TYR A 93 -8.09 1.37 -3.50
CA TYR A 93 -7.82 2.74 -3.88
C TYR A 93 -8.86 3.23 -4.88
N GLU A 94 -9.44 4.39 -4.60
CA GLU A 94 -10.32 5.11 -5.53
C GLU A 94 -10.18 6.61 -5.27
N SER A 95 -10.09 7.41 -6.34
CA SER A 95 -10.12 8.89 -6.27
C SER A 95 -9.18 9.52 -5.23
N GLY A 96 -7.95 9.03 -5.08
CA GLY A 96 -6.94 9.63 -4.17
C GLY A 96 -7.02 9.16 -2.71
N THR A 97 -7.90 8.21 -2.39
CA THR A 97 -8.05 7.65 -1.06
C THR A 97 -7.88 6.14 -1.11
N ILE A 98 -7.12 5.60 -0.17
CA ILE A 98 -7.06 4.16 0.09
C ILE A 98 -8.02 3.87 1.24
N THR A 99 -9.06 3.11 0.97
CA THR A 99 -9.95 2.52 1.96
C THR A 99 -9.33 1.24 2.47
N VAL A 100 -9.22 1.11 3.78
CA VAL A 100 -8.74 -0.09 4.47
C VAL A 100 -9.93 -0.73 5.17
N ILE A 101 -10.16 -2.01 4.91
CA ILE A 101 -11.19 -2.83 5.54
C ILE A 101 -10.48 -3.95 6.29
N ASP A 102 -10.52 -3.91 7.62
CA ASP A 102 -9.89 -4.92 8.49
C ASP A 102 -10.97 -5.71 9.24
N GLU A 103 -11.07 -7.01 8.94
CA GLU A 103 -12.00 -7.96 9.55
C GLU A 103 -11.37 -8.75 10.70
N SER A 104 -10.11 -8.48 11.05
CA SER A 104 -9.34 -9.24 12.04
C SER A 104 -9.69 -8.90 13.50
N ARG A 105 -10.72 -8.08 13.74
CA ARG A 105 -11.14 -7.55 15.05
C ARG A 105 -12.55 -7.93 15.49
#